data_AF-A0A965Z4N6-F1
#
_entry.id   AF-A0A965Z4N6-F1
#
_cell.length_a   1.000
_cell.length_b   1.000
_cell.length_c   1.000
_cell.angle_alpha   90.00
_cell.angle_beta   90.00
_cell.angle_gamma   90.00
#
_symmetry.space_group_name_H-M   'P 1'
#
loop_
_entity.id
_entity.type
_entity.pdbx_description
1 polymer ?
#
loop_
_entity_poly.entity_id
_entity_poly.type
_entity_poly.pdbx_seq_one_letter_code
_entity_poly.pdbx_strand_id
1 'polypeptide(L)'
;MKTMRAGLGCGVGVLLWCACLCEGAPSLTVTKPPVQLPTLMTGPPIDPTATFGQWFVDTNGVETVRTNEFYDETAGGLGANAITGYVDSVVYQGGPGTPIQGFSIQATIHNDTTVEAGWAAGSNSHGESRPRVEEQAYVGPLIDVKLAAEFAIGDSSKLPLAFNYPAGPYREGGSPFIEAIDEDQWAWYCWNPEDPDLEHQPPGGYFVPTWDFGTIPQGQSATRQLQFVVAPPGLQPADPRYVAIVASSTALSDILLNRSRSLKISTWIDDIALDQGSGMEEPPPLRLSDVSVFHNPYQEEEEQLDFGDAPDPTYPTLLASDGARHVVNPSVFMGAQIDAETDGQPNAGATGDDMANLADEDGVVLPPQLYVGVVSTASVVVSTSGYLTAWIDYNANGSWELGERVFGAMVVTAGVNNLVFTVPSGTPTGATYARFRYTTQMGALLPTGAAPDGEVEDYQVTILQEEEEELDFGDAPDSSVSPLYPTLLVNNGARHVVVPGLYLGTLIDSEPDGQPDPFATGDDLANLADEDGVTFLGPLIIGQTATVQVTVVASGPCSLYGWIDFNIDGSWAGNQMLNATVPGSGTYQYPFLVPGGASPGTTFARFRLTTQVGPLSEYGLAPDGEVEDYQMTIAQE
;
A
#
# COMPACT_ATOMS: atom_id res chain seq x y z
N MET A 1 52.50 0.94 -47.75
CA MET A 1 53.91 1.05 -48.15
C MET A 1 54.18 2.50 -48.51
N LYS A 2 55.03 3.20 -47.71
CA LYS A 2 55.69 4.50 -48.00
C LYS A 2 54.80 5.74 -48.22
N THR A 3 55.04 6.94 -47.68
CA THR A 3 55.93 7.53 -46.66
C THR A 3 55.52 9.01 -46.54
N MET A 4 55.78 9.62 -45.38
CA MET A 4 55.61 11.03 -45.05
C MET A 4 56.51 12.04 -45.82
N ARG A 5 56.17 13.34 -45.61
CA ARG A 5 56.98 14.58 -45.51
C ARG A 5 56.97 15.50 -46.74
N ALA A 6 56.97 16.83 -46.63
CA ALA A 6 56.77 17.79 -45.53
C ALA A 6 56.68 19.18 -46.19
N GLY A 7 55.97 20.13 -45.57
CA GLY A 7 56.03 21.55 -45.93
C GLY A 7 55.79 22.39 -44.69
N LEU A 8 56.87 22.87 -44.07
CA LEU A 8 56.84 23.86 -42.99
C LEU A 8 56.40 25.22 -43.54
N GLY A 9 55.42 25.84 -42.88
CA GLY A 9 55.13 27.27 -42.97
C GLY A 9 55.05 27.82 -41.55
N CYS A 10 56.05 28.59 -41.17
CA CYS A 10 56.22 29.24 -39.87
C CYS A 10 55.22 30.40 -39.72
N GLY A 11 54.52 30.49 -38.59
CA GLY A 11 53.58 31.57 -38.29
C GLY A 11 53.36 31.75 -36.79
N VAL A 12 54.25 32.53 -36.17
CA VAL A 12 54.08 33.34 -34.95
C VAL A 12 53.33 32.68 -33.79
N GLY A 13 54.09 32.06 -32.89
CA GLY A 13 53.65 31.83 -31.51
C GLY A 13 53.74 33.12 -30.71
N VAL A 14 52.60 33.60 -30.22
CA VAL A 14 52.53 34.49 -29.06
C VAL A 14 52.13 33.64 -27.86
N LEU A 15 52.91 33.77 -26.80
CA LEU A 15 52.81 33.08 -25.52
C LEU A 15 51.63 33.59 -24.67
N LEU A 16 51.09 32.63 -23.89
CA LEU A 16 50.39 32.74 -22.61
C LEU A 16 49.05 33.47 -22.56
N TRP A 17 47.97 32.70 -22.44
CA TRP A 17 47.32 32.56 -21.13
C TRP A 17 47.46 31.09 -20.71
N CYS A 18 48.33 30.82 -19.74
CA CYS A 18 48.20 29.59 -18.97
C CYS A 18 47.04 29.85 -18.03
N ALA A 19 45.81 29.56 -18.47
CA ALA A 19 44.74 29.33 -17.51
C ALA A 19 45.21 28.11 -16.72
N CYS A 20 45.63 28.35 -15.48
CA CYS A 20 45.82 27.29 -14.52
C CYS A 20 44.50 26.50 -14.54
N LEU A 21 44.56 25.25 -14.96
CA LEU A 21 43.42 24.35 -14.82
C LEU A 21 43.18 24.28 -13.32
N CYS A 22 42.12 24.96 -12.88
CA CYS A 22 41.74 24.99 -11.48
C CYS A 22 41.00 23.69 -11.16
N GLU A 23 41.33 23.14 -10.01
CA GLU A 23 40.82 21.86 -9.51
C GLU A 23 39.60 22.14 -8.61
N GLY A 24 38.59 21.26 -8.70
CA GLY A 24 37.30 21.42 -8.06
C GLY A 24 37.10 20.72 -6.70
N ALA A 25 36.31 21.30 -5.79
CA ALA A 25 35.73 20.65 -4.60
C ALA A 25 34.56 19.70 -4.88
N PRO A 26 34.40 18.64 -4.07
CA PRO A 26 33.19 17.84 -4.01
C PRO A 26 32.09 18.54 -3.22
N SER A 27 30.89 18.03 -3.38
CA SER A 27 29.72 18.46 -2.67
C SER A 27 29.62 17.85 -1.27
N LEU A 28 28.99 18.56 -0.34
CA LEU A 28 28.82 18.07 1.04
C LEU A 28 27.48 17.34 1.19
N THR A 29 27.49 16.10 1.68
CA THR A 29 26.25 15.37 2.02
C THR A 29 25.56 16.01 3.24
N VAL A 30 24.29 16.36 3.07
CA VAL A 30 23.41 16.95 4.10
C VAL A 30 22.75 15.84 4.93
N THR A 31 22.94 15.77 6.26
CA THR A 31 22.27 14.76 7.15
C THR A 31 22.27 15.09 8.67
N LYS A 32 21.13 14.98 9.42
CA LYS A 32 21.03 14.53 10.87
C LYS A 32 19.57 14.34 11.49
N PRO A 33 19.31 13.41 12.49
CA PRO A 33 17.97 12.99 13.06
C PRO A 33 17.71 13.32 14.59
N PRO A 34 16.64 12.83 15.31
CA PRO A 34 15.17 12.71 15.10
C PRO A 34 14.31 13.58 16.11
N VAL A 35 12.99 13.90 15.97
CA VAL A 35 11.78 13.10 16.28
C VAL A 35 10.45 13.93 16.11
N GLN A 36 9.42 13.27 15.54
CA GLN A 36 7.93 13.41 15.60
C GLN A 36 7.14 14.69 15.24
N LEU A 37 6.09 14.43 14.43
CA LEU A 37 4.93 15.22 13.95
C LEU A 37 4.29 16.18 14.98
N PRO A 38 3.56 17.28 14.60
CA PRO A 38 2.92 17.55 13.30
C PRO A 38 2.79 19.05 12.81
N THR A 39 2.41 19.23 11.53
CA THR A 39 1.43 20.21 10.98
C THR A 39 1.61 21.74 11.11
N LEU A 40 2.74 22.36 10.75
CA LEU A 40 2.77 23.82 10.51
C LEU A 40 3.73 24.24 9.37
N MET A 41 3.32 25.27 8.62
CA MET A 41 4.00 25.95 7.48
C MET A 41 5.30 26.71 7.87
N THR A 42 5.90 26.39 9.01
CA THR A 42 7.16 26.94 9.50
C THR A 42 7.91 25.79 10.14
N GLY A 43 9.15 25.55 9.71
CA GLY A 43 9.96 24.42 10.19
C GLY A 43 10.05 24.38 11.71
N PRO A 44 10.08 23.18 12.33
CA PRO A 44 10.22 23.06 13.76
C PRO A 44 11.63 23.48 14.23
N PRO A 45 11.80 23.76 15.54
CA PRO A 45 13.08 24.04 16.21
C PRO A 45 14.22 23.09 15.84
N ILE A 46 13.85 21.84 15.53
CA ILE A 46 14.68 20.78 14.99
C ILE A 46 13.88 20.15 13.85
N ASP A 47 14.34 20.39 12.63
CA ASP A 47 13.70 20.02 11.37
C ASP A 47 13.88 18.52 11.02
N PRO A 48 12.81 17.71 11.03
CA PRO A 48 12.89 16.27 10.76
C PRO A 48 13.03 15.94 9.27
N THR A 49 12.78 16.87 8.35
CA THR A 49 12.94 16.65 6.90
C THR A 49 14.31 17.09 6.40
N ALA A 50 15.08 17.83 7.21
CA ALA A 50 16.47 18.18 6.91
C ALA A 50 17.42 16.96 6.81
N THR A 51 16.95 15.74 7.12
CA THR A 51 17.67 14.49 6.83
C THR A 51 17.78 14.18 5.34
N PHE A 52 16.86 14.72 4.54
CA PHE A 52 16.79 14.48 3.11
C PHE A 52 17.63 15.49 2.32
N GLY A 53 17.93 16.67 2.89
CA GLY A 53 18.62 17.75 2.17
C GLY A 53 17.97 19.11 2.34
N GLN A 54 18.32 20.07 1.48
CA GLN A 54 17.63 21.35 1.34
C GLN A 54 16.33 21.13 0.56
N TRP A 55 15.22 21.61 1.11
CA TRP A 55 13.90 21.50 0.50
C TRP A 55 13.60 22.68 -0.41
N PHE A 56 12.95 22.38 -1.53
CA PHE A 56 12.45 23.31 -2.53
C PHE A 56 10.98 23.02 -2.78
N VAL A 57 10.20 24.07 -3.03
CA VAL A 57 8.80 23.95 -3.44
C VAL A 57 8.59 24.72 -4.74
N ASP A 58 7.97 24.09 -5.72
CA ASP A 58 7.64 24.73 -7.00
C ASP A 58 6.35 25.56 -6.93
N THR A 59 6.04 26.26 -8.03
CA THR A 59 4.81 27.07 -8.14
C THR A 59 3.49 26.28 -8.03
N ASN A 60 3.53 24.94 -8.15
CA ASN A 60 2.39 24.04 -8.00
C ASN A 60 2.30 23.44 -6.59
N GLY A 61 3.27 23.72 -5.72
CA GLY A 61 3.35 23.16 -4.36
C GLY A 61 4.01 21.78 -4.30
N VAL A 62 4.67 21.33 -5.38
CA VAL A 62 5.44 20.08 -5.39
C VAL A 62 6.77 20.33 -4.66
N GLU A 63 7.03 19.52 -3.65
CA GLU A 63 8.26 19.60 -2.86
C GLU A 63 9.33 18.64 -3.40
N THR A 64 10.56 19.12 -3.50
CA THR A 64 11.73 18.32 -3.88
C THR A 64 12.91 18.62 -2.96
N VAL A 65 13.90 17.72 -2.94
CA VAL A 65 15.03 17.82 -2.02
C VAL A 65 16.36 17.69 -2.72
N ARG A 66 17.36 18.46 -2.27
CA ARG A 66 18.77 18.31 -2.71
C ARG A 66 19.65 17.94 -1.55
N THR A 67 20.28 16.78 -1.68
CA THR A 67 21.09 16.13 -0.64
C THR A 67 22.46 16.75 -0.47
N ASN A 68 22.94 17.59 -1.40
CA ASN A 68 24.27 18.19 -1.32
C ASN A 68 24.32 19.68 -1.64
N GLU A 69 25.19 20.41 -0.93
CA GLU A 69 25.54 21.81 -1.19
C GLU A 69 26.91 21.92 -1.91
N PHE A 70 26.99 22.89 -2.81
CA PHE A 70 28.11 23.22 -3.70
C PHE A 70 28.52 24.68 -3.48
N TYR A 71 29.80 24.93 -3.18
CA TYR A 71 30.33 26.24 -2.77
C TYR A 71 31.79 26.43 -3.20
N ASP A 72 32.31 27.62 -2.98
CA ASP A 72 33.35 28.23 -3.80
C ASP A 72 34.50 28.66 -2.84
N GLU A 73 35.75 28.20 -3.01
CA GLU A 73 36.81 28.26 -1.95
C GLU A 73 38.27 28.22 -2.51
N THR A 74 39.27 28.80 -1.82
CA THR A 74 40.68 28.82 -2.32
C THR A 74 41.61 27.74 -1.75
N ALA A 75 41.24 27.05 -0.66
CA ALA A 75 42.11 26.08 0.00
C ALA A 75 41.33 24.82 0.36
N GLY A 76 41.27 23.88 -0.60
CA GLY A 76 40.26 22.82 -0.57
C GLY A 76 38.91 23.47 -0.85
N GLY A 77 38.68 23.78 -2.13
CA GLY A 77 37.51 24.42 -2.72
C GLY A 77 37.47 24.14 -4.22
N LEU A 78 36.31 24.28 -4.89
CA LEU A 78 36.37 24.56 -6.32
C LEU A 78 36.96 25.93 -6.43
N GLY A 79 37.77 26.15 -7.46
CA GLY A 79 38.42 27.42 -7.67
C GLY A 79 37.50 28.60 -7.41
N ALA A 80 38.09 29.73 -7.08
CA ALA A 80 37.48 31.04 -6.88
C ALA A 80 36.36 31.53 -7.84
N ASN A 81 35.95 30.74 -8.84
CA ASN A 81 35.02 31.07 -9.91
C ASN A 81 34.15 29.86 -10.36
N ALA A 82 33.82 28.90 -9.48
CA ALA A 82 32.95 27.78 -9.85
C ALA A 82 31.47 28.18 -9.88
N ILE A 83 31.10 29.14 -9.06
CA ILE A 83 29.84 29.87 -9.12
C ILE A 83 30.21 31.31 -9.42
N THR A 84 29.80 31.79 -10.58
CA THR A 84 30.07 33.18 -10.98
C THR A 84 28.81 33.83 -11.47
N GLY A 85 28.71 35.14 -11.30
CA GLY A 85 27.70 35.91 -12.01
C GLY A 85 28.10 37.36 -12.14
N TYR A 86 27.78 37.97 -13.27
CA TYR A 86 27.96 39.41 -13.43
C TYR A 86 26.65 40.05 -13.82
N VAL A 87 26.48 41.32 -13.44
CA VAL A 87 25.31 42.10 -13.81
C VAL A 87 25.35 42.41 -15.31
N ASP A 88 24.49 41.78 -16.11
CA ASP A 88 24.47 41.96 -17.56
C ASP A 88 23.54 43.10 -18.00
N SER A 89 22.59 43.50 -17.15
CA SER A 89 21.73 44.67 -17.40
C SER A 89 21.36 45.42 -16.11
N VAL A 90 21.20 46.75 -16.23
CA VAL A 90 20.74 47.62 -15.13
C VAL A 90 19.67 48.57 -15.66
N VAL A 91 18.53 48.61 -14.95
CA VAL A 91 17.41 49.51 -15.23
C VAL A 91 17.47 50.68 -14.25
N TYR A 92 17.63 51.90 -14.77
CA TYR A 92 17.66 53.12 -13.97
C TYR A 92 16.37 53.93 -14.10
N GLN A 93 15.98 54.67 -13.07
CA GLN A 93 14.78 55.53 -13.10
C GLN A 93 14.87 56.63 -14.17
N GLY A 94 16.07 57.18 -14.40
CA GLY A 94 16.33 58.30 -15.33
C GLY A 94 17.69 58.21 -16.04
N GLY A 95 18.27 57.02 -16.13
CA GLY A 95 19.59 56.76 -16.72
C GLY A 95 20.73 56.58 -15.70
N PRO A 96 21.95 56.25 -16.14
CA PRO A 96 23.08 55.99 -15.24
C PRO A 96 23.34 57.15 -14.27
N GLY A 97 23.55 56.84 -12.99
CA GLY A 97 23.70 57.83 -11.91
C GLY A 97 22.38 58.27 -11.25
N THR A 98 21.25 57.71 -11.68
CA THR A 98 19.94 57.83 -11.01
C THR A 98 19.58 56.50 -10.31
N PRO A 99 18.51 56.42 -9.51
CA PRO A 99 18.21 55.21 -8.75
C PRO A 99 18.00 53.95 -9.62
N ILE A 100 18.56 52.81 -9.22
CA ILE A 100 18.33 51.50 -9.88
C ILE A 100 16.94 50.98 -9.53
N GLN A 101 16.17 50.61 -10.56
CA GLN A 101 14.81 50.06 -10.47
C GLN A 101 14.79 48.53 -10.69
N GLY A 102 15.87 47.96 -11.20
CA GLY A 102 16.00 46.54 -11.50
C GLY A 102 17.32 46.25 -12.16
N PHE A 103 17.72 44.98 -12.16
CA PHE A 103 18.94 44.51 -12.81
C PHE A 103 18.81 43.02 -13.10
N SER A 104 19.68 42.50 -13.96
CA SER A 104 19.81 41.06 -14.18
C SER A 104 21.24 40.61 -13.95
N ILE A 105 21.40 39.38 -13.47
CA ILE A 105 22.69 38.72 -13.30
C ILE A 105 22.76 37.57 -14.29
N GLN A 106 23.82 37.51 -15.09
CA GLN A 106 24.15 36.31 -15.85
C GLN A 106 24.96 35.36 -14.96
N ALA A 107 24.27 34.42 -14.31
CA ALA A 107 24.85 33.44 -13.40
C ALA A 107 25.34 32.20 -14.17
N THR A 108 26.50 31.66 -13.80
CA THR A 108 27.08 30.44 -14.37
C THR A 108 27.59 29.55 -13.24
N ILE A 109 27.21 28.27 -13.31
CA ILE A 109 27.69 27.21 -12.42
C ILE A 109 28.57 26.28 -13.25
N HIS A 110 29.82 26.12 -12.85
CA HIS A 110 30.78 25.19 -13.43
C HIS A 110 30.85 23.92 -12.58
N ASN A 111 30.69 22.75 -13.20
CA ASN A 111 31.00 21.47 -12.54
C ASN A 111 32.45 21.10 -12.82
N ASP A 112 33.38 21.59 -12.01
CA ASP A 112 34.81 21.34 -12.11
C ASP A 112 35.32 20.29 -11.10
N THR A 113 34.44 19.47 -10.54
CA THR A 113 34.76 18.44 -9.52
C THR A 113 35.96 17.53 -9.91
N THR A 114 36.97 17.43 -9.04
CA THR A 114 38.19 16.59 -9.18
C THR A 114 38.54 15.82 -7.89
N VAL A 115 39.51 14.88 -7.91
CA VAL A 115 39.80 13.93 -6.80
C VAL A 115 40.56 14.55 -5.60
N GLU A 116 40.04 14.27 -4.39
CA GLU A 116 40.60 14.28 -3.01
C GLU A 116 41.40 15.49 -2.49
N ALA A 117 40.72 16.30 -1.66
CA ALA A 117 41.29 16.79 -0.40
C ALA A 117 40.25 16.57 0.72
N GLY A 118 40.64 16.73 1.99
CA GLY A 118 39.75 16.54 3.13
C GLY A 118 38.96 17.79 3.50
N TRP A 119 37.66 17.64 3.71
CA TRP A 119 36.70 18.76 3.92
C TRP A 119 36.15 18.79 5.34
N ALA A 120 35.85 19.98 5.84
CA ALA A 120 35.08 20.14 7.08
C ALA A 120 33.61 19.80 6.84
N ALA A 121 32.92 19.27 7.85
CA ALA A 121 31.48 19.01 7.76
C ALA A 121 30.69 20.33 7.60
N GLY A 122 29.64 20.30 6.78
CA GLY A 122 28.65 21.37 6.73
C GLY A 122 28.04 21.62 8.12
N SER A 123 27.80 22.89 8.46
CA SER A 123 27.25 23.31 9.75
C SER A 123 26.16 24.34 9.48
N ASN A 124 24.97 24.16 10.03
CA ASN A 124 23.89 25.13 9.82
C ASN A 124 24.09 26.39 10.70
N SER A 125 23.27 27.42 10.44
CA SER A 125 23.20 28.68 11.20
C SER A 125 22.94 28.53 12.72
N HIS A 126 22.64 27.32 13.21
CA HIS A 126 22.40 27.01 14.62
C HIS A 126 23.60 26.32 15.31
N GLY A 127 24.72 26.16 14.60
CA GLY A 127 25.97 25.64 15.17
C GLY A 127 25.99 24.12 15.31
N GLU A 128 25.05 23.41 14.69
CA GLU A 128 25.07 21.96 14.64
C GLU A 128 25.99 21.47 13.52
N SER A 129 26.96 20.62 13.88
CA SER A 129 27.91 19.98 12.97
C SER A 129 27.82 18.46 13.09
N ARG A 130 28.05 17.75 11.98
CA ARG A 130 28.31 16.30 12.04
C ARG A 130 29.72 16.05 12.61
N PRO A 131 29.89 15.09 13.54
CA PRO A 131 31.22 14.57 13.85
C PRO A 131 31.82 13.96 12.58
N ARG A 132 33.09 14.25 12.26
CA ARG A 132 33.85 13.67 11.14
C ARG A 132 33.56 12.18 10.98
N VAL A 133 32.77 11.81 9.98
CA VAL A 133 32.74 10.46 9.42
C VAL A 133 33.36 10.61 8.03
N GLU A 134 34.30 9.73 7.70
CA GLU A 134 35.24 9.80 6.56
C GLU A 134 34.69 10.54 5.33
N GLU A 135 35.43 11.58 4.94
CA GLU A 135 35.20 12.48 3.79
C GLU A 135 35.00 11.65 2.50
N GLN A 136 33.78 11.61 1.95
CA GLN A 136 33.54 10.99 0.64
C GLN A 136 33.91 11.99 -0.45
N ALA A 137 34.97 11.70 -1.20
CA ALA A 137 35.29 12.44 -2.43
C ALA A 137 34.19 12.21 -3.47
N TYR A 138 33.59 13.29 -3.99
CA TYR A 138 32.60 13.26 -5.06
C TYR A 138 33.19 13.78 -6.37
N VAL A 139 33.12 12.94 -7.42
CA VAL A 139 33.52 13.27 -8.79
C VAL A 139 32.44 12.75 -9.72
N GLY A 140 31.62 13.63 -10.30
CA GLY A 140 30.44 13.21 -11.05
C GLY A 140 29.55 14.36 -11.56
N PRO A 141 28.43 14.05 -12.22
CA PRO A 141 27.48 15.04 -12.71
C PRO A 141 26.70 15.70 -11.55
N LEU A 142 26.64 17.04 -11.50
CA LEU A 142 25.72 17.72 -10.58
C LEU A 142 24.30 17.55 -11.12
N ILE A 143 23.47 16.74 -10.47
CA ILE A 143 22.13 16.44 -10.96
C ILE A 143 21.11 17.39 -10.35
N ASP A 144 20.22 17.90 -11.21
CA ASP A 144 19.06 18.69 -10.81
C ASP A 144 19.43 19.95 -9.98
N VAL A 145 20.44 20.68 -10.46
CA VAL A 145 21.10 21.79 -9.76
C VAL A 145 20.14 22.95 -9.47
N LYS A 146 20.20 23.48 -8.25
CA LYS A 146 19.42 24.60 -7.75
C LYS A 146 20.34 25.69 -7.25
N LEU A 147 20.16 26.92 -7.71
CA LEU A 147 20.83 28.10 -7.13
C LEU A 147 19.79 28.87 -6.34
N ALA A 148 19.96 28.94 -5.02
CA ALA A 148 19.16 29.80 -4.16
C ALA A 148 19.95 31.07 -3.87
N ALA A 149 19.31 32.22 -4.01
CA ALA A 149 19.95 33.50 -3.74
C ALA A 149 19.17 34.25 -2.67
N GLU A 150 19.87 34.67 -1.64
CA GLU A 150 19.23 35.27 -0.46
C GLU A 150 18.69 36.66 -0.84
N PHE A 151 17.40 36.98 -0.67
CA PHE A 151 16.89 38.30 -1.05
C PHE A 151 15.90 38.87 -0.05
N ALA A 152 15.85 40.19 0.01
CA ALA A 152 14.97 40.91 0.91
C ALA A 152 13.51 40.79 0.47
N ILE A 153 12.66 40.35 1.39
CA ILE A 153 11.21 40.18 1.18
C ILE A 153 10.58 41.52 0.79
N GLY A 154 9.86 41.56 -0.33
CA GLY A 154 9.20 42.78 -0.84
C GLY A 154 8.13 43.36 0.11
N ASP A 155 7.65 42.56 1.07
CA ASP A 155 6.70 42.96 2.11
C ASP A 155 7.36 43.03 3.50
N SER A 156 7.82 44.22 3.85
CA SER A 156 8.42 44.52 5.17
C SER A 156 7.48 44.29 6.37
N SER A 157 6.16 44.18 6.17
CA SER A 157 5.22 43.88 7.26
C SER A 157 5.29 42.42 7.71
N LYS A 158 5.93 41.57 6.91
CA LYS A 158 6.25 40.19 7.24
C LYS A 158 7.60 40.06 7.95
N LEU A 159 8.31 41.16 8.22
CA LEU A 159 9.57 41.15 8.97
C LEU A 159 9.30 41.25 10.48
N PRO A 160 10.04 40.53 11.34
CA PRO A 160 9.94 40.65 12.79
C PRO A 160 10.26 42.08 13.25
N LEU A 161 9.47 42.57 14.21
CA LEU A 161 9.67 43.88 14.82
C LEU A 161 10.70 43.78 15.94
N ALA A 162 11.89 44.31 15.69
CA ALA A 162 13.01 44.51 16.60
C ALA A 162 13.84 43.27 16.93
N PHE A 163 15.13 43.37 16.61
CA PHE A 163 16.18 42.49 17.09
C PHE A 163 17.24 43.32 17.82
N ASN A 164 17.53 43.02 19.08
CA ASN A 164 18.41 43.85 19.91
C ASN A 164 19.90 43.44 19.83
N TYR A 165 20.34 43.03 18.64
CA TYR A 165 21.77 42.93 18.29
C TYR A 165 22.14 44.20 17.49
N PRO A 166 23.34 44.79 17.63
CA PRO A 166 23.67 46.11 17.05
C PRO A 166 23.60 46.23 15.52
N ALA A 167 23.21 45.16 14.82
CA ALA A 167 22.63 45.18 13.48
C ALA A 167 21.61 44.02 13.47
N GLY A 168 20.32 44.35 13.46
CA GLY A 168 19.28 43.34 13.32
C GLY A 168 19.38 42.61 11.98
N PRO A 169 18.70 41.46 11.87
CA PRO A 169 18.49 40.71 10.68
C PRO A 169 18.39 41.48 9.36
N TYR A 170 17.24 42.08 9.21
CA TYR A 170 16.90 42.90 8.10
C TYR A 170 17.55 44.25 8.36
N ARG A 171 17.99 44.94 7.31
CA ARG A 171 18.11 46.39 7.38
C ARG A 171 16.79 46.92 7.94
N GLU A 172 16.77 47.24 9.24
CA GLU A 172 15.67 47.94 9.90
C GLU A 172 15.48 49.37 9.32
N GLY A 173 16.29 49.73 8.32
CA GLY A 173 16.38 51.01 7.64
C GLY A 173 15.63 51.11 6.31
N GLY A 174 14.54 50.38 6.09
CA GLY A 174 13.54 50.70 5.07
C GLY A 174 13.97 50.56 3.59
N SER A 175 12.96 50.66 2.72
CA SER A 175 13.08 50.62 1.25
C SER A 175 14.33 51.34 0.69
N PRO A 176 14.97 50.78 -0.35
CA PRO A 176 14.36 49.82 -1.28
C PRO A 176 14.88 48.37 -1.18
N PHE A 177 13.94 47.42 -1.35
CA PHE A 177 14.18 45.98 -1.38
C PHE A 177 14.51 45.49 -2.80
N ILE A 178 15.26 44.41 -2.90
CA ILE A 178 15.56 43.72 -4.17
C ILE A 178 14.75 42.43 -4.17
N GLU A 179 13.93 42.24 -5.18
CA GLU A 179 13.00 41.12 -5.32
C GLU A 179 13.32 40.36 -6.60
N ALA A 180 13.45 39.04 -6.51
CA ALA A 180 13.51 38.14 -7.67
C ALA A 180 12.14 38.10 -8.35
N ILE A 181 12.13 38.02 -9.68
CA ILE A 181 10.87 38.01 -10.46
C ILE A 181 10.77 36.86 -11.46
N ASP A 182 11.76 35.97 -11.47
CA ASP A 182 11.89 34.87 -12.42
C ASP A 182 12.45 33.58 -11.80
N GLU A 183 12.29 33.42 -10.48
CA GLU A 183 12.57 32.17 -9.80
C GLU A 183 11.61 31.04 -10.25
N ASP A 184 12.10 29.79 -10.29
CA ASP A 184 11.24 28.63 -10.61
C ASP A 184 10.64 28.00 -9.37
N GLN A 185 11.36 28.13 -8.25
CA GLN A 185 11.08 27.44 -7.01
C GLN A 185 11.47 28.32 -5.82
N TRP A 186 11.06 27.86 -4.65
CA TRP A 186 11.33 28.50 -3.38
C TRP A 186 12.05 27.52 -2.45
N ALA A 187 13.24 27.88 -2.01
CA ALA A 187 13.96 27.13 -1.01
C ALA A 187 13.44 27.47 0.39
N TRP A 188 13.30 26.45 1.23
CA TRP A 188 12.91 26.61 2.62
C TRP A 188 13.97 27.38 3.42
N TYR A 189 13.55 28.46 4.09
CA TYR A 189 14.33 29.16 5.10
C TYR A 189 14.02 28.60 6.48
N CYS A 190 15.05 28.36 7.29
CA CYS A 190 14.86 27.71 8.58
C CYS A 190 14.94 28.70 9.75
N TRP A 191 13.92 28.63 10.59
CA TRP A 191 13.73 29.49 11.76
C TRP A 191 13.27 28.62 12.96
N ASN A 192 13.65 28.98 14.20
CA ASN A 192 13.33 28.23 15.44
C ASN A 192 12.31 29.00 16.33
N PRO A 193 11.03 28.55 16.40
CA PRO A 193 10.00 29.15 17.25
C PRO A 193 10.08 28.81 18.74
N GLU A 194 10.91 27.86 19.16
CA GLU A 194 11.10 27.49 20.58
C GLU A 194 12.33 28.15 21.22
N ASP A 195 13.03 29.04 20.49
CA ASP A 195 14.02 29.92 21.11
C ASP A 195 13.31 30.72 22.23
N PRO A 196 13.73 30.60 23.49
CA PRO A 196 13.05 31.24 24.61
C PRO A 196 13.10 32.78 24.52
N ASP A 197 13.90 33.34 23.62
CA ASP A 197 13.91 34.75 23.28
C ASP A 197 12.86 35.07 22.21
N LEU A 198 11.84 35.83 22.61
CA LEU A 198 10.74 36.26 21.74
C LEU A 198 11.21 37.15 20.57
N GLU A 199 12.43 37.70 20.61
CA GLU A 199 13.05 38.45 19.50
C GLU A 199 13.54 37.53 18.37
N HIS A 200 13.81 36.25 18.66
CA HIS A 200 14.14 35.23 17.67
C HIS A 200 12.90 34.54 17.11
N GLN A 201 11.69 35.12 17.22
CA GLN A 201 10.44 34.44 16.81
C GLN A 201 9.57 35.18 15.74
N PRO A 202 9.94 35.24 14.45
CA PRO A 202 9.16 35.97 13.45
C PRO A 202 7.90 35.22 12.99
N PRO A 203 6.77 35.92 12.73
CA PRO A 203 5.57 35.28 12.19
C PRO A 203 5.68 35.02 10.67
N GLY A 204 5.80 33.75 10.25
CA GLY A 204 5.57 33.33 8.84
C GLY A 204 6.56 32.32 8.25
N GLY A 205 6.16 31.69 7.14
CA GLY A 205 7.01 30.82 6.31
C GLY A 205 7.82 31.66 5.33
N TYR A 206 9.13 31.71 5.52
CA TYR A 206 10.04 32.47 4.68
C TYR A 206 10.63 31.55 3.62
N PHE A 207 10.64 32.04 2.39
CA PHE A 207 11.10 31.32 1.23
C PHE A 207 12.13 32.16 0.52
N VAL A 208 13.14 31.50 -0.03
CA VAL A 208 14.21 32.15 -0.79
C VAL A 208 14.06 31.79 -2.26
N PRO A 209 14.10 32.76 -3.18
CA PRO A 209 13.97 32.48 -4.60
C PRO A 209 15.10 31.55 -5.08
N THR A 210 14.71 30.58 -5.91
CA THR A 210 15.59 29.55 -6.43
C THR A 210 15.41 29.39 -7.93
N TRP A 211 16.53 29.25 -8.63
CA TRP A 211 16.56 28.96 -10.07
C TRP A 211 17.11 27.58 -10.34
N ASP A 212 16.46 26.88 -11.26
CA ASP A 212 16.86 25.59 -11.78
C ASP A 212 17.92 25.74 -12.88
N PHE A 213 19.02 25.00 -12.73
CA PHE A 213 20.11 24.89 -13.70
C PHE A 213 20.16 23.49 -14.36
N GLY A 214 19.25 22.59 -13.98
CA GLY A 214 19.18 21.22 -14.46
C GLY A 214 20.44 20.41 -14.12
N THR A 215 20.68 19.34 -14.88
CA THR A 215 21.88 18.51 -14.68
C THR A 215 23.09 19.10 -15.39
N ILE A 216 24.20 19.28 -14.66
CA ILE A 216 25.48 19.77 -15.15
C ILE A 216 26.49 18.61 -15.16
N PRO A 217 26.78 17.99 -16.32
CA PRO A 217 27.78 16.93 -16.41
C PRO A 217 29.17 17.37 -15.93
N GLN A 218 29.99 16.43 -15.48
CA GLN A 218 31.36 16.73 -15.05
C GLN A 218 32.16 17.43 -16.17
N GLY A 219 32.83 18.53 -15.81
CA GLY A 219 33.61 19.37 -16.73
C GLY A 219 32.77 20.29 -17.61
N GLN A 220 31.46 20.39 -17.39
CA GLN A 220 30.56 21.30 -18.10
C GLN A 220 30.09 22.44 -17.20
N SER A 221 29.39 23.41 -17.77
CA SER A 221 28.77 24.52 -17.04
C SER A 221 27.35 24.77 -17.53
N ALA A 222 26.52 25.34 -16.67
CA ALA A 222 25.20 25.86 -17.02
C ALA A 222 25.13 27.36 -16.69
N THR A 223 24.52 28.13 -17.59
CA THR A 223 24.42 29.59 -17.49
C THR A 223 22.96 30.00 -17.62
N ARG A 224 22.50 30.87 -16.71
CA ARG A 224 21.14 31.38 -16.66
C ARG A 224 21.12 32.86 -16.29
N GLN A 225 20.14 33.60 -16.81
CA GLN A 225 19.88 34.97 -16.40
C GLN A 225 18.93 34.94 -15.20
N LEU A 226 19.26 35.67 -14.15
CA LEU A 226 18.43 35.88 -12.95
C LEU A 226 17.95 37.33 -12.97
N GLN A 227 16.66 37.58 -12.76
CA GLN A 227 16.06 38.91 -12.90
C GLN A 227 15.55 39.46 -11.56
N PHE A 228 15.89 40.73 -11.33
CA PHE A 228 15.59 41.44 -10.10
C PHE A 228 14.90 42.76 -10.37
N VAL A 229 13.90 43.08 -9.55
CA VAL A 229 13.31 44.41 -9.43
C VAL A 229 13.68 45.03 -8.10
N VAL A 230 13.71 46.36 -8.08
CA VAL A 230 13.99 47.12 -6.88
C VAL A 230 12.75 47.92 -6.51
N ALA A 231 12.25 47.72 -5.29
CA ALA A 231 11.08 48.42 -4.77
C ALA A 231 11.28 49.96 -4.82
N PRO A 232 10.21 50.76 -5.02
CA PRO A 232 10.32 52.23 -5.02
C PRO A 232 10.89 52.77 -3.70
N PRO A 233 11.81 53.75 -3.72
CA PRO A 233 12.19 54.59 -4.86
C PRO A 233 13.34 54.06 -5.75
N GLY A 234 13.81 52.83 -5.53
CA GLY A 234 14.99 52.26 -6.19
C GLY A 234 16.31 52.61 -5.48
N LEU A 235 17.36 51.80 -5.72
CA LEU A 235 18.66 51.92 -5.02
C LEU A 235 19.32 53.23 -5.39
N GLN A 236 19.57 54.08 -4.38
CA GLN A 236 20.20 55.38 -4.60
C GLN A 236 21.69 55.22 -4.92
N PRO A 237 22.33 56.14 -5.66
CA PRO A 237 23.77 56.06 -5.96
C PRO A 237 24.72 56.00 -4.75
N ALA A 238 24.25 56.41 -3.56
CA ALA A 238 25.00 56.32 -2.32
C ALA A 238 24.84 54.97 -1.59
N ASP A 239 23.95 54.09 -2.06
CA ASP A 239 23.75 52.75 -1.52
C ASP A 239 24.95 51.86 -1.91
N PRO A 240 25.60 51.16 -0.97
CA PRO A 240 26.69 50.22 -1.29
C PRO A 240 26.32 49.17 -2.34
N ARG A 241 25.06 48.70 -2.33
CA ARG A 241 24.54 47.72 -3.31
C ARG A 241 24.48 48.30 -4.71
N TYR A 242 24.13 49.60 -4.84
CA TYR A 242 24.21 50.31 -6.12
C TYR A 242 25.64 50.27 -6.67
N VAL A 243 26.63 50.54 -5.81
CA VAL A 243 28.04 50.56 -6.22
C VAL A 243 28.49 49.17 -6.70
N ALA A 244 28.13 48.10 -5.99
CA ALA A 244 28.44 46.73 -6.39
C ALA A 244 27.80 46.35 -7.73
N ILE A 245 26.49 46.63 -7.91
CA ILE A 245 25.75 46.33 -9.14
C ILE A 245 26.36 47.05 -10.34
N VAL A 246 26.66 48.35 -10.20
CA VAL A 246 27.26 49.13 -11.29
C VAL A 246 28.70 48.69 -11.58
N ALA A 247 29.47 48.36 -10.55
CA ALA A 247 30.83 47.86 -10.71
C ALA A 247 30.85 46.52 -11.45
N SER A 248 30.01 45.56 -11.03
CA SER A 248 29.83 44.28 -11.73
C SER A 248 29.40 44.50 -13.19
N SER A 249 28.43 45.39 -13.44
CA SER A 249 27.95 45.66 -14.80
C SER A 249 29.00 46.29 -15.72
N THR A 250 29.91 47.09 -15.16
CA THR A 250 30.93 47.78 -15.95
C THR A 250 32.17 46.91 -16.19
N ALA A 251 32.58 46.15 -15.16
CA ALA A 251 33.83 45.40 -15.16
C ALA A 251 33.65 43.90 -15.41
N LEU A 252 32.40 43.43 -15.57
CA LEU A 252 32.03 42.01 -15.61
C LEU A 252 32.59 41.27 -14.40
N SER A 253 32.62 41.96 -13.24
CA SER A 253 33.11 41.40 -12.00
C SER A 253 32.06 40.49 -11.40
N ASP A 254 32.52 39.40 -10.81
CA ASP A 254 31.67 38.45 -10.13
C ASP A 254 30.95 39.12 -8.94
N ILE A 255 29.66 38.90 -8.83
CA ILE A 255 28.76 39.46 -7.83
C ILE A 255 28.02 38.36 -7.05
N LEU A 256 28.33 37.08 -7.32
CA LEU A 256 27.73 35.93 -6.64
C LEU A 256 28.72 35.34 -5.64
N LEU A 257 28.77 35.93 -4.45
CA LEU A 257 29.62 35.41 -3.39
C LEU A 257 29.01 34.11 -2.82
N ASN A 258 29.75 33.00 -2.80
CA ASN A 258 29.32 31.77 -2.10
C ASN A 258 30.44 31.21 -1.21
N ARG A 259 30.45 31.57 0.08
CA ARG A 259 31.48 31.14 1.06
C ARG A 259 30.86 30.58 2.35
N SER A 260 29.63 30.06 2.29
CA SER A 260 28.91 29.50 3.44
C SER A 260 28.90 27.98 3.39
N ARG A 261 28.90 27.35 4.57
CA ARG A 261 28.68 25.90 4.75
C ARG A 261 27.30 25.63 5.37
N SER A 262 26.41 26.62 5.30
CA SER A 262 25.11 26.60 5.98
C SER A 262 24.09 25.82 5.17
N LEU A 263 23.71 24.67 5.71
CA LEU A 263 22.67 23.76 5.20
C LEU A 263 21.27 24.40 5.03
N LYS A 264 21.13 25.63 5.51
CA LYS A 264 19.92 26.43 5.57
C LYS A 264 20.37 27.83 5.17
N ILE A 265 19.76 28.36 4.12
CA ILE A 265 20.17 29.63 3.50
C ILE A 265 20.46 30.66 4.57
N SER A 266 21.60 31.33 4.43
CA SER A 266 22.10 32.25 5.41
C SER A 266 21.06 33.34 5.63
N THR A 267 21.14 33.92 6.81
CA THR A 267 20.13 34.86 7.24
C THR A 267 20.11 36.14 6.37
N TRP A 268 21.18 36.51 5.63
CA TRP A 268 21.34 37.86 5.07
C TRP A 268 22.02 37.94 3.67
N ILE A 269 21.29 38.37 2.63
CA ILE A 269 21.87 39.36 1.68
C ILE A 269 21.40 40.73 2.11
N ASP A 270 22.29 41.46 2.76
CA ASP A 270 22.11 42.90 2.96
C ASP A 270 23.28 43.72 2.39
N ASP A 271 24.32 43.05 1.90
CA ASP A 271 25.56 43.64 1.41
C ASP A 271 26.07 42.89 0.17
N ILE A 272 25.30 42.94 -0.94
CA ILE A 272 25.77 42.47 -2.27
C ILE A 272 27.20 42.98 -2.49
N ALA A 273 28.14 42.05 -2.63
CA ALA A 273 29.56 42.34 -2.76
C ALA A 273 30.11 41.76 -4.06
N LEU A 274 31.26 42.28 -4.49
CA LEU A 274 31.98 41.66 -5.58
C LEU A 274 32.82 40.51 -5.05
N ASP A 275 32.67 39.33 -5.63
CA ASP A 275 33.57 38.22 -5.36
C ASP A 275 34.92 38.48 -6.06
N GLN A 276 35.98 38.46 -5.26
CA GLN A 276 37.36 38.66 -5.74
C GLN A 276 38.12 37.34 -5.83
N GLY A 277 37.45 36.22 -5.57
CA GLY A 277 38.07 34.91 -5.58
C GLY A 277 38.96 34.62 -4.38
N SER A 278 38.75 35.31 -3.26
CA SER A 278 39.42 35.02 -2.00
C SER A 278 38.71 33.89 -1.26
N GLY A 279 39.47 32.97 -0.65
CA GLY A 279 38.88 31.89 0.14
C GLY A 279 38.22 32.36 1.43
N MET A 280 37.54 31.43 2.09
CA MET A 280 36.88 31.66 3.37
C MET A 280 37.89 32.05 4.45
N GLU A 281 37.60 33.11 5.19
CA GLU A 281 38.35 33.46 6.40
C GLU A 281 37.94 32.54 7.56
N GLU A 282 38.89 32.00 8.33
CA GLU A 282 38.63 31.14 9.49
C GLU A 282 38.97 31.86 10.82
N PRO A 283 38.05 31.94 11.81
CA PRO A 283 36.68 31.45 11.78
C PRO A 283 35.79 32.32 10.86
N PRO A 284 34.80 31.74 10.18
CA PRO A 284 33.96 32.49 9.25
C PRO A 284 33.25 33.62 10.01
N PRO A 285 33.42 34.90 9.63
CA PRO A 285 32.49 35.92 10.08
C PRO A 285 31.09 35.54 9.58
N LEU A 286 30.06 35.86 10.37
CA LEU A 286 28.64 35.51 10.16
C LEU A 286 28.00 36.05 8.84
N ARG A 287 28.78 36.45 7.82
CA ARG A 287 28.37 37.36 6.74
C ARG A 287 29.09 37.11 5.40
N LEU A 288 29.03 35.92 4.78
CA LEU A 288 29.85 35.65 3.59
C LEU A 288 29.20 34.84 2.43
N SER A 289 27.88 34.68 2.34
CA SER A 289 27.25 34.15 1.10
C SER A 289 26.10 35.01 0.62
N ASP A 290 26.10 35.29 -0.67
CA ASP A 290 25.01 35.85 -1.46
C ASP A 290 24.18 34.73 -2.15
N VAL A 291 24.79 33.58 -2.42
CA VAL A 291 24.08 32.43 -3.02
C VAL A 291 24.55 31.12 -2.40
N SER A 292 23.68 30.11 -2.49
CA SER A 292 24.01 28.70 -2.26
C SER A 292 23.57 27.88 -3.47
N VAL A 293 24.38 26.88 -3.86
CA VAL A 293 24.06 25.96 -4.94
C VAL A 293 23.86 24.56 -4.37
N PHE A 294 22.79 23.88 -4.77
CA PHE A 294 22.43 22.55 -4.29
C PHE A 294 22.24 21.58 -5.45
N HIS A 295 22.56 20.31 -5.25
CA HIS A 295 22.37 19.27 -6.26
C HIS A 295 22.28 17.88 -5.61
N ASN A 296 21.95 16.87 -6.43
CA ASN A 296 22.10 15.47 -6.07
C ASN A 296 23.38 14.87 -6.69
N PRO A 297 24.13 14.03 -5.97
CA PRO A 297 25.36 13.41 -6.47
C PRO A 297 25.09 12.24 -7.43
N TYR A 298 23.90 11.65 -7.34
CA TYR A 298 23.41 10.56 -8.19
C TYR A 298 22.00 10.91 -8.68
N GLN A 299 21.59 10.29 -9.77
CA GLN A 299 20.20 10.37 -10.19
C GLN A 299 19.42 9.63 -9.11
N GLU A 300 18.54 10.32 -8.41
CA GLU A 300 17.55 9.63 -7.60
C GLU A 300 16.76 8.77 -8.59
N GLU A 301 16.90 7.45 -8.50
CA GLU A 301 15.85 6.59 -9.04
C GLU A 301 14.59 7.07 -8.32
N GLU A 302 13.57 7.51 -9.07
CA GLU A 302 12.27 7.75 -8.44
C GLU A 302 11.96 6.51 -7.60
N GLU A 303 11.57 6.72 -6.34
CA GLU A 303 11.20 5.61 -5.47
C GLU A 303 10.23 4.75 -6.26
N GLN A 304 10.68 3.54 -6.61
CA GLN A 304 9.83 2.58 -7.28
C GLN A 304 8.75 2.24 -6.28
N LEU A 305 7.50 2.44 -6.66
CA LEU A 305 6.36 2.22 -5.81
C LEU A 305 5.62 1.01 -6.33
N ASP A 306 5.34 0.08 -5.45
CA ASP A 306 4.41 -0.99 -5.68
C ASP A 306 3.00 -0.51 -5.28
N PHE A 307 2.00 -0.78 -6.12
CA PHE A 307 0.59 -0.43 -5.91
C PHE A 307 -0.27 -1.68 -5.97
N GLY A 308 -1.55 -1.57 -5.59
CA GLY A 308 -2.54 -2.62 -5.91
C GLY A 308 -3.31 -2.32 -7.19
N ASP A 309 -4.35 -3.11 -7.43
CA ASP A 309 -5.14 -3.09 -8.67
C ASP A 309 -6.64 -3.38 -8.48
N ALA A 310 -7.15 -3.31 -7.24
CA ALA A 310 -8.59 -3.35 -6.99
C ALA A 310 -9.32 -2.17 -7.67
N PRO A 311 -10.62 -2.31 -8.04
CA PRO A 311 -11.34 -1.27 -8.77
C PRO A 311 -11.42 0.11 -8.09
N ASP A 312 -10.82 1.12 -8.71
CA ASP A 312 -10.94 2.54 -8.32
C ASP A 312 -12.18 3.19 -8.99
N PRO A 313 -12.90 4.15 -8.35
CA PRO A 313 -12.59 4.84 -7.08
C PRO A 313 -13.25 4.24 -5.84
N THR A 314 -13.94 3.11 -5.97
CA THR A 314 -14.56 2.43 -4.82
C THR A 314 -13.49 1.90 -3.88
N TYR A 315 -12.53 1.17 -4.43
CA TYR A 315 -11.33 0.74 -3.73
C TYR A 315 -10.20 1.71 -4.08
N PRO A 316 -9.66 2.48 -3.12
CA PRO A 316 -8.65 3.49 -3.44
C PRO A 316 -7.36 2.82 -3.90
N THR A 317 -7.08 2.94 -5.19
CA THR A 317 -5.97 2.24 -5.83
C THR A 317 -5.09 3.23 -6.59
N LEU A 318 -5.69 4.22 -7.23
CA LEU A 318 -4.96 5.30 -7.89
C LEU A 318 -4.38 6.29 -6.88
N LEU A 319 -3.28 6.95 -7.23
CA LEU A 319 -2.65 8.02 -6.46
C LEU A 319 -3.61 9.18 -6.21
N ALA A 320 -4.48 9.48 -7.18
CA ALA A 320 -5.54 10.48 -7.04
C ALA A 320 -6.55 10.18 -5.91
N SER A 321 -6.68 8.91 -5.53
CA SER A 321 -7.51 8.41 -4.43
C SER A 321 -6.71 8.14 -3.15
N ASP A 322 -5.42 8.53 -3.11
CA ASP A 322 -4.44 8.14 -2.08
C ASP A 322 -4.31 6.60 -1.97
N GLY A 323 -4.23 5.91 -3.10
CA GLY A 323 -4.05 4.46 -3.16
C GLY A 323 -2.93 3.94 -2.25
N ALA A 324 -3.14 2.73 -1.73
CA ALA A 324 -2.09 2.01 -1.01
C ALA A 324 -0.89 1.84 -1.94
N ARG A 325 0.30 2.15 -1.41
CA ARG A 325 1.56 2.00 -2.13
C ARG A 325 2.71 1.75 -1.18
N HIS A 326 3.75 1.04 -1.64
CA HIS A 326 4.95 0.76 -0.86
C HIS A 326 6.20 1.07 -1.67
N VAL A 327 7.24 1.57 -1.01
CA VAL A 327 8.54 1.68 -1.67
C VAL A 327 9.10 0.29 -1.92
N VAL A 328 9.40 -0.03 -3.17
CA VAL A 328 9.87 -1.35 -3.59
C VAL A 328 11.23 -1.63 -2.96
N ASN A 329 11.27 -2.73 -2.22
CA ASN A 329 12.50 -3.27 -1.67
C ASN A 329 12.61 -4.74 -2.09
N PRO A 330 13.58 -5.10 -2.97
CA PRO A 330 13.73 -6.48 -3.46
C PRO A 330 14.04 -7.53 -2.38
N SER A 331 14.15 -7.15 -1.11
CA SER A 331 14.30 -8.04 0.04
C SER A 331 13.06 -8.08 0.96
N VAL A 332 12.01 -7.29 0.69
CA VAL A 332 10.78 -7.19 1.50
C VAL A 332 9.58 -7.23 0.56
N PHE A 333 9.00 -8.41 0.37
CA PHE A 333 7.86 -8.66 -0.52
C PHE A 333 7.13 -9.93 -0.06
N MET A 334 5.94 -10.17 -0.61
CA MET A 334 5.15 -11.39 -0.49
C MET A 334 5.41 -12.27 -1.72
N GLY A 335 5.37 -13.59 -1.54
CA GLY A 335 5.54 -14.50 -2.68
C GLY A 335 6.95 -14.59 -3.24
N ALA A 336 7.09 -14.52 -4.57
CA ALA A 336 8.35 -14.76 -5.29
C ALA A 336 8.81 -13.58 -6.17
N GLN A 337 7.91 -12.65 -6.48
CA GLN A 337 8.18 -11.48 -7.32
C GLN A 337 7.70 -10.23 -6.57
N ILE A 338 8.14 -9.07 -7.06
CA ILE A 338 7.64 -7.75 -6.70
C ILE A 338 8.01 -6.86 -7.89
N ASP A 339 7.12 -5.99 -8.31
CA ASP A 339 7.43 -5.00 -9.31
C ASP A 339 7.07 -3.57 -8.88
N ALA A 340 6.86 -2.68 -9.84
CA ALA A 340 6.92 -1.24 -9.62
C ALA A 340 6.16 -0.47 -10.68
N GLU A 341 5.24 0.37 -10.20
CA GLU A 341 4.31 1.15 -10.98
C GLU A 341 4.51 2.64 -10.73
N THR A 342 4.18 3.44 -11.76
CA THR A 342 4.05 4.89 -11.58
C THR A 342 2.74 5.30 -10.90
N ASP A 343 1.71 4.45 -11.00
CA ASP A 343 0.38 4.62 -10.40
C ASP A 343 -0.34 3.25 -10.42
N GLY A 344 -1.35 3.04 -9.57
CA GLY A 344 -2.10 1.78 -9.51
C GLY A 344 -2.80 1.42 -10.81
N GLN A 345 -3.02 0.11 -11.04
CA GLN A 345 -3.53 -0.40 -12.32
C GLN A 345 -4.91 -1.06 -12.17
N PRO A 346 -5.96 -0.35 -11.73
CA PRO A 346 -7.21 -0.97 -11.32
C PRO A 346 -7.93 -1.70 -12.46
N ASN A 347 -8.39 -2.93 -12.19
CA ASN A 347 -9.28 -3.65 -13.10
C ASN A 347 -10.39 -4.41 -12.35
N ALA A 348 -11.35 -4.99 -13.08
CA ALA A 348 -12.48 -5.71 -12.45
C ALA A 348 -12.08 -7.06 -11.81
N GLY A 349 -10.95 -7.64 -12.20
CA GLY A 349 -10.44 -8.89 -11.65
C GLY A 349 -9.51 -8.72 -10.46
N ALA A 350 -9.01 -7.50 -10.19
CA ALA A 350 -7.76 -7.29 -9.46
C ALA A 350 -6.65 -8.18 -10.08
N THR A 351 -6.35 -7.92 -11.37
CA THR A 351 -5.21 -8.51 -12.10
C THR A 351 -4.52 -7.52 -13.08
N GLY A 352 -4.50 -6.23 -12.79
CA GLY A 352 -4.24 -5.16 -13.76
C GLY A 352 -2.77 -4.90 -14.06
N ASP A 353 -1.97 -4.73 -13.01
CA ASP A 353 -0.50 -4.72 -13.00
C ASP A 353 0.09 -6.07 -13.42
N ASP A 354 -0.52 -7.15 -12.95
CA ASP A 354 -0.37 -8.56 -13.34
C ASP A 354 -0.28 -8.78 -14.89
N MET A 355 -1.02 -7.97 -15.66
CA MET A 355 -1.07 -8.01 -17.13
C MET A 355 -0.18 -6.98 -17.83
N ALA A 356 0.32 -5.98 -17.11
CA ALA A 356 1.12 -4.88 -17.62
C ALA A 356 2.63 -5.05 -17.34
N ASN A 357 2.99 -5.76 -16.26
CA ASN A 357 4.36 -5.99 -15.81
C ASN A 357 4.58 -7.47 -15.38
N LEU A 358 5.17 -7.71 -14.20
CA LEU A 358 5.30 -9.05 -13.61
C LEU A 358 3.95 -9.44 -12.99
N ALA A 359 3.81 -10.72 -12.65
CA ALA A 359 2.64 -11.23 -11.98
C ALA A 359 3.05 -11.53 -10.54
N ASP A 360 2.98 -10.51 -9.69
CA ASP A 360 3.48 -10.50 -8.32
C ASP A 360 2.40 -10.63 -7.24
N GLU A 361 1.13 -10.78 -7.61
CA GLU A 361 0.05 -11.29 -6.75
C GLU A 361 0.21 -12.79 -6.39
N ASP A 362 1.43 -13.24 -6.16
CA ASP A 362 1.82 -14.63 -5.92
C ASP A 362 2.10 -14.95 -4.44
N GLY A 363 1.95 -13.96 -3.56
CA GLY A 363 2.21 -14.02 -2.13
C GLY A 363 1.08 -14.58 -1.28
N VAL A 364 -0.18 -14.41 -1.68
CA VAL A 364 -1.34 -14.87 -0.91
C VAL A 364 -2.15 -15.93 -1.66
N VAL A 365 -2.33 -17.10 -1.03
CA VAL A 365 -3.26 -18.12 -1.50
C VAL A 365 -4.47 -18.19 -0.58
N LEU A 366 -5.62 -17.78 -1.11
CA LEU A 366 -6.93 -17.91 -0.47
C LEU A 366 -7.67 -19.18 -0.93
N PRO A 367 -8.63 -19.70 -0.13
CA PRO A 367 -9.54 -20.74 -0.60
C PRO A 367 -10.30 -20.25 -1.85
N PRO A 368 -10.63 -21.15 -2.82
CA PRO A 368 -11.34 -20.77 -4.04
C PRO A 368 -12.69 -20.09 -3.77
N GLN A 369 -13.32 -20.42 -2.65
CA GLN A 369 -14.58 -19.87 -2.18
C GLN A 369 -14.49 -19.67 -0.66
N LEU A 370 -15.05 -18.56 -0.21
CA LEU A 370 -15.24 -18.26 1.21
C LEU A 370 -16.69 -18.50 1.57
N TYR A 371 -16.96 -19.09 2.74
CA TYR A 371 -18.32 -19.41 3.17
C TYR A 371 -18.72 -18.59 4.38
N VAL A 372 -19.93 -18.03 4.37
CA VAL A 372 -20.47 -17.21 5.47
C VAL A 372 -20.47 -18.00 6.77
N GLY A 373 -19.90 -17.41 7.84
CA GLY A 373 -19.83 -18.05 9.16
C GLY A 373 -18.71 -19.08 9.32
N VAL A 374 -17.97 -19.39 8.25
CA VAL A 374 -16.95 -20.45 8.23
C VAL A 374 -15.56 -19.90 8.52
N VAL A 375 -14.77 -20.69 9.24
CA VAL A 375 -13.35 -20.44 9.48
C VAL A 375 -12.56 -20.81 8.23
N SER A 376 -11.82 -19.85 7.68
CA SER A 376 -10.98 -19.99 6.49
C SER A 376 -9.50 -19.78 6.83
N THR A 377 -8.60 -20.20 5.94
CA THR A 377 -7.16 -20.03 6.10
C THR A 377 -6.57 -19.37 4.85
N ALA A 378 -5.85 -18.27 5.02
CA ALA A 378 -4.99 -17.67 4.01
C ALA A 378 -3.56 -18.20 4.18
N SER A 379 -2.93 -18.69 3.12
CA SER A 379 -1.52 -19.04 3.11
C SER A 379 -0.73 -17.88 2.52
N VAL A 380 0.02 -17.16 3.36
CA VAL A 380 0.78 -15.96 2.98
C VAL A 380 2.27 -16.28 3.00
N VAL A 381 2.95 -16.12 1.88
CA VAL A 381 4.40 -16.30 1.75
C VAL A 381 5.06 -14.93 1.85
N VAL A 382 6.06 -14.76 2.72
CA VAL A 382 6.81 -13.49 2.82
C VAL A 382 8.31 -13.72 2.76
N SER A 383 9.05 -12.75 2.21
CA SER A 383 10.50 -12.84 2.02
C SER A 383 11.32 -12.69 3.32
N THR A 384 10.79 -11.95 4.30
CA THR A 384 11.45 -11.66 5.58
C THR A 384 10.43 -11.58 6.72
N SER A 385 10.85 -11.23 7.94
CA SER A 385 9.92 -10.98 9.04
C SER A 385 9.40 -9.54 8.99
N GLY A 386 8.10 -9.37 9.23
CA GLY A 386 7.43 -8.08 9.17
C GLY A 386 6.01 -8.11 9.70
N TYR A 387 5.21 -7.16 9.27
CA TYR A 387 3.83 -6.94 9.71
C TYR A 387 2.89 -6.95 8.50
N LEU A 388 1.88 -7.82 8.56
CA LEU A 388 0.82 -7.92 7.57
C LEU A 388 -0.45 -7.23 8.08
N THR A 389 -1.06 -6.41 7.24
CA THR A 389 -2.41 -5.87 7.45
C THR A 389 -3.28 -6.26 6.27
N ALA A 390 -4.47 -6.77 6.51
CA ALA A 390 -5.36 -7.21 5.44
C ALA A 390 -6.83 -6.91 5.72
N TRP A 391 -7.60 -6.72 4.65
CA TRP A 391 -9.03 -6.43 4.66
C TRP A 391 -9.75 -7.31 3.64
N ILE A 392 -11.02 -7.60 3.90
CA ILE A 392 -11.98 -8.14 2.94
C ILE A 392 -13.24 -7.30 3.08
N ASP A 393 -13.71 -6.69 1.99
CA ASP A 393 -14.98 -5.93 1.97
C ASP A 393 -16.15 -6.91 2.14
N TYR A 394 -16.43 -7.28 3.39
CA TYR A 394 -17.45 -8.26 3.73
C TYR A 394 -18.85 -7.72 3.45
N ASN A 395 -19.08 -6.42 3.58
CA ASN A 395 -20.42 -5.88 3.36
C ASN A 395 -20.71 -5.55 1.88
N ALA A 396 -19.72 -5.73 1.00
CA ALA A 396 -19.75 -5.49 -0.44
C ALA A 396 -20.20 -4.06 -0.80
N ASN A 397 -19.82 -3.07 0.00
CA ASN A 397 -20.20 -1.68 -0.22
C ASN A 397 -19.22 -0.91 -1.10
N GLY A 398 -18.14 -1.54 -1.54
CA GLY A 398 -17.14 -0.92 -2.39
C GLY A 398 -16.16 -0.08 -1.59
N SER A 399 -15.80 -0.48 -0.37
CA SER A 399 -14.75 0.17 0.43
C SER A 399 -14.20 -0.80 1.48
N TRP A 400 -12.98 -0.57 1.97
CA TRP A 400 -12.43 -1.33 3.11
C TRP A 400 -12.48 -0.52 4.39
N GLU A 401 -13.25 -0.99 5.35
CA GLU A 401 -13.45 -0.28 6.61
C GLU A 401 -12.67 -0.90 7.78
N LEU A 402 -12.56 -0.16 8.88
CA LEU A 402 -11.87 -0.68 10.07
C LEU A 402 -12.50 -1.97 10.63
N GLY A 403 -13.82 -2.13 10.47
CA GLY A 403 -14.56 -3.34 10.87
C GLY A 403 -14.33 -4.55 9.97
N GLU A 404 -13.74 -4.35 8.80
CA GLU A 404 -13.51 -5.35 7.76
C GLU A 404 -12.05 -5.81 7.70
N ARG A 405 -11.23 -5.27 8.61
CA ARG A 405 -9.85 -5.67 8.77
C ARG A 405 -9.79 -7.09 9.32
N VAL A 406 -9.22 -7.98 8.51
CA VAL A 406 -9.02 -9.40 8.81
C VAL A 406 -7.76 -9.60 9.65
N PHE A 407 -6.67 -8.91 9.29
CA PHE A 407 -5.41 -8.93 10.02
C PHE A 407 -4.94 -7.50 10.30
N GLY A 408 -4.54 -7.21 11.54
CA GLY A 408 -4.05 -5.89 11.95
C GLY A 408 -2.67 -5.99 12.58
N ALA A 409 -1.63 -5.56 11.85
CA ALA A 409 -0.23 -5.70 12.27
C ALA A 409 0.15 -7.13 12.65
N MET A 410 -0.34 -8.12 11.90
CA MET A 410 -0.03 -9.52 12.15
C MET A 410 1.45 -9.77 11.92
N VAL A 411 2.16 -10.26 12.93
CA VAL A 411 3.58 -10.59 12.81
C VAL A 411 3.72 -11.85 11.97
N VAL A 412 4.43 -11.73 10.86
CA VAL A 412 4.74 -12.84 9.93
C VAL A 412 6.25 -13.03 9.86
N THR A 413 6.67 -14.26 9.56
CA THR A 413 8.10 -14.61 9.42
C THR A 413 8.39 -15.14 8.02
N ALA A 414 9.65 -15.01 7.59
CA ALA A 414 10.10 -15.47 6.28
C ALA A 414 9.61 -16.90 5.95
N GLY A 415 9.04 -17.08 4.77
CA GLY A 415 8.40 -18.32 4.32
C GLY A 415 6.87 -18.29 4.46
N VAL A 416 6.27 -19.49 4.53
CA VAL A 416 4.82 -19.67 4.53
C VAL A 416 4.22 -19.43 5.92
N ASN A 417 3.20 -18.57 5.99
CA ASN A 417 2.42 -18.25 7.18
C ASN A 417 0.95 -18.62 6.92
N ASN A 418 0.43 -19.61 7.64
CA ASN A 418 -0.98 -20.00 7.54
C ASN A 418 -1.80 -19.21 8.55
N LEU A 419 -2.52 -18.20 8.07
CA LEU A 419 -3.27 -17.26 8.87
C LEU A 419 -4.77 -17.60 8.82
N VAL A 420 -5.36 -17.80 9.99
CA VAL A 420 -6.77 -18.21 10.12
C VAL A 420 -7.65 -16.98 10.34
N PHE A 421 -8.78 -16.94 9.65
CA PHE A 421 -9.80 -15.90 9.81
C PHE A 421 -11.21 -16.49 9.70
N THR A 422 -12.23 -15.72 10.04
CA THR A 422 -13.63 -16.14 9.97
C THR A 422 -14.41 -15.18 9.11
N VAL A 423 -15.18 -15.69 8.16
CA VAL A 423 -16.13 -14.87 7.40
C VAL A 423 -17.31 -14.54 8.33
N PRO A 424 -17.62 -13.26 8.60
CA PRO A 424 -18.69 -12.90 9.53
C PRO A 424 -20.05 -13.48 9.10
N SER A 425 -20.88 -13.85 10.08
CA SER A 425 -22.27 -14.20 9.81
C SER A 425 -23.05 -12.99 9.28
N GLY A 426 -24.02 -13.23 8.39
CA GLY A 426 -24.81 -12.17 7.76
C GLY A 426 -24.09 -11.39 6.65
N THR A 427 -22.88 -11.83 6.29
CA THR A 427 -22.16 -11.34 5.10
C THR A 427 -22.97 -11.66 3.83
N PRO A 428 -23.23 -10.67 2.95
CA PRO A 428 -23.83 -10.92 1.65
C PRO A 428 -23.00 -11.89 0.79
N THR A 429 -23.67 -12.74 0.03
CA THR A 429 -23.00 -13.61 -0.97
C THR A 429 -22.71 -12.83 -2.24
N GLY A 430 -21.59 -13.11 -2.90
CA GLY A 430 -21.18 -12.48 -4.16
C GLY A 430 -19.68 -12.28 -4.27
N ALA A 431 -19.25 -11.64 -5.37
CA ALA A 431 -17.87 -11.21 -5.55
C ALA A 431 -17.61 -9.92 -4.76
N THR A 432 -16.43 -9.84 -4.13
CA THR A 432 -15.91 -8.67 -3.42
C THR A 432 -14.38 -8.67 -3.49
N TYR A 433 -13.70 -7.73 -2.83
CA TYR A 433 -12.25 -7.57 -2.93
C TYR A 433 -11.56 -7.65 -1.57
N ALA A 434 -10.39 -8.26 -1.56
CA ALA A 434 -9.45 -8.30 -0.45
C ALA A 434 -8.22 -7.45 -0.79
N ARG A 435 -7.60 -6.86 0.23
CA ARG A 435 -6.31 -6.17 0.13
C ARG A 435 -5.37 -6.69 1.20
N PHE A 436 -4.14 -6.99 0.82
CA PHE A 436 -3.04 -7.38 1.69
C PHE A 436 -1.94 -6.34 1.58
N ARG A 437 -1.44 -5.88 2.73
CA ARG A 437 -0.32 -4.95 2.81
C ARG A 437 0.72 -5.48 3.78
N TYR A 438 1.91 -5.73 3.28
CA TYR A 438 3.03 -6.27 4.05
C TYR A 438 4.16 -5.25 4.13
N THR A 439 4.76 -5.04 5.31
CA THR A 439 5.86 -4.07 5.51
C THR A 439 6.74 -4.49 6.68
N THR A 440 7.98 -3.99 6.78
CA THR A 440 8.79 -4.12 8.00
C THR A 440 8.44 -3.06 9.05
N GLN A 441 7.70 -2.01 8.66
CA GLN A 441 7.25 -0.98 9.58
C GLN A 441 6.35 -1.57 10.68
N MET A 442 6.69 -1.26 11.94
CA MET A 442 5.88 -1.68 13.07
C MET A 442 4.53 -0.93 13.09
N GLY A 443 3.43 -1.67 13.06
CA GLY A 443 2.08 -1.14 13.19
C GLY A 443 1.13 -1.69 12.13
N ALA A 444 -0.17 -1.37 12.26
CA ALA A 444 -1.15 -1.72 11.24
C ALA A 444 -1.21 -0.58 10.23
N LEU A 445 -1.15 -0.91 8.95
CA LEU A 445 -1.34 0.06 7.88
C LEU A 445 -2.83 0.39 7.72
N LEU A 446 -3.12 1.49 7.03
CA LEU A 446 -4.47 1.81 6.55
C LEU A 446 -4.71 1.12 5.19
N PRO A 447 -5.95 1.04 4.67
CA PRO A 447 -6.18 0.54 3.32
C PRO A 447 -5.68 1.50 2.22
N THR A 448 -5.26 2.71 2.59
CA THR A 448 -4.76 3.79 1.72
C THR A 448 -3.36 4.27 2.15
N GLY A 449 -2.71 5.10 1.33
CA GLY A 449 -1.48 5.82 1.68
C GLY A 449 -0.19 5.00 1.54
N ALA A 450 0.94 5.69 1.67
CA ALA A 450 2.28 5.12 1.50
C ALA A 450 2.78 4.31 2.70
N ALA A 451 3.64 3.33 2.41
CA ALA A 451 4.46 2.60 3.37
C ALA A 451 5.93 2.61 2.92
N PRO A 452 6.90 2.55 3.86
CA PRO A 452 8.32 2.78 3.58
C PRO A 452 9.04 1.59 2.93
N ASP A 453 8.43 0.42 2.96
CA ASP A 453 8.86 -0.79 2.26
C ASP A 453 7.73 -1.81 2.21
N GLY A 454 7.87 -2.81 1.36
CA GLY A 454 6.98 -3.95 1.28
C GLY A 454 6.14 -3.93 0.01
N GLU A 455 4.91 -4.42 0.12
CA GLU A 455 4.07 -4.72 -1.05
C GLU A 455 2.56 -4.60 -0.73
N VAL A 456 1.77 -4.29 -1.74
CA VAL A 456 0.30 -4.35 -1.82
C VAL A 456 -0.08 -5.48 -2.77
N GLU A 457 -0.94 -6.38 -2.34
CA GLU A 457 -1.61 -7.32 -3.25
C GLU A 457 -3.12 -7.19 -3.05
N ASP A 458 -3.86 -7.14 -4.14
CA ASP A 458 -5.32 -7.14 -4.14
C ASP A 458 -5.86 -8.43 -4.76
N TYR A 459 -7.02 -8.89 -4.29
CA TYR A 459 -7.63 -10.12 -4.79
C TYR A 459 -9.14 -10.01 -4.89
N GLN A 460 -9.70 -10.40 -6.03
CA GLN A 460 -11.14 -10.69 -6.10
C GLN A 460 -11.45 -12.01 -5.40
N VAL A 461 -12.37 -11.97 -4.44
CA VAL A 461 -12.85 -13.15 -3.69
C VAL A 461 -14.34 -13.33 -3.90
N THR A 462 -14.83 -14.57 -3.81
CA THR A 462 -16.25 -14.89 -3.86
C THR A 462 -16.72 -15.47 -2.54
N ILE A 463 -17.75 -14.86 -1.96
CA ILE A 463 -18.40 -15.31 -0.73
C ILE A 463 -19.69 -16.03 -1.07
N LEU A 464 -19.87 -17.23 -0.54
CA LEU A 464 -21.03 -18.09 -0.71
C LEU A 464 -21.68 -18.42 0.63
N GLN A 465 -22.94 -18.83 0.59
CA GLN A 465 -23.58 -19.45 1.73
C GLN A 465 -23.20 -20.93 1.77
N GLU A 466 -22.84 -21.44 2.95
CA GLU A 466 -22.67 -22.89 3.12
C GLU A 466 -24.06 -23.52 2.98
N GLU A 467 -24.26 -24.39 1.99
CA GLU A 467 -25.45 -25.22 1.92
C GLU A 467 -25.31 -26.25 3.06
N GLU A 468 -26.07 -26.08 4.14
CA GLU A 468 -26.21 -27.16 5.12
C GLU A 468 -26.85 -28.34 4.37
N GLU A 469 -26.28 -29.54 4.53
CA GLU A 469 -26.89 -30.75 3.97
C GLU A 469 -28.28 -30.90 4.59
N GLU A 470 -29.32 -30.70 3.79
CA GLU A 470 -30.70 -31.03 4.17
C GLU A 470 -30.74 -32.55 4.39
N LEU A 471 -31.10 -32.95 5.60
CA LEU A 471 -31.18 -34.35 5.99
C LEU A 471 -32.64 -34.72 6.15
N ASP A 472 -33.02 -35.82 5.53
CA ASP A 472 -34.30 -36.47 5.72
C ASP A 472 -34.14 -37.56 6.80
N PHE A 473 -35.02 -37.55 7.80
CA PHE A 473 -35.07 -38.52 8.90
C PHE A 473 -36.42 -39.26 8.87
N GLY A 474 -36.54 -40.36 9.63
CA GLY A 474 -37.87 -40.93 9.88
C GLY A 474 -38.50 -40.41 11.18
N ASP A 475 -39.58 -41.07 11.59
CA ASP A 475 -40.40 -40.71 12.75
C ASP A 475 -40.91 -41.90 13.59
N ALA A 476 -40.41 -43.12 13.34
CA ALA A 476 -40.80 -44.26 14.17
C ALA A 476 -40.47 -44.01 15.65
N PRO A 477 -41.27 -44.57 16.60
CA PRO A 477 -41.12 -44.26 18.00
C PRO A 477 -39.71 -44.49 18.53
N ASP A 478 -39.11 -43.43 19.05
CA ASP A 478 -37.78 -43.45 19.66
C ASP A 478 -37.78 -42.64 20.96
N SER A 479 -36.78 -42.87 21.80
CA SER A 479 -36.51 -42.01 22.95
C SER A 479 -35.03 -41.94 23.25
N SER A 480 -34.59 -40.78 23.73
CA SER A 480 -33.18 -40.55 24.10
C SER A 480 -32.70 -41.36 25.31
N VAL A 481 -33.60 -42.03 26.04
CA VAL A 481 -33.29 -42.77 27.29
C VAL A 481 -33.52 -44.27 27.19
N SER A 482 -34.31 -44.71 26.22
CA SER A 482 -34.61 -46.12 25.93
C SER A 482 -34.87 -46.23 24.42
N PRO A 483 -33.80 -46.28 23.61
CA PRO A 483 -33.95 -46.36 22.16
C PRO A 483 -34.78 -47.58 21.78
N LEU A 484 -35.77 -47.38 20.93
CA LEU A 484 -36.54 -48.44 20.29
C LEU A 484 -36.11 -48.49 18.83
N TYR A 485 -36.86 -47.82 17.98
CA TYR A 485 -36.58 -47.60 16.57
C TYR A 485 -35.60 -46.42 16.45
N PRO A 486 -34.35 -46.60 16.00
CA PRO A 486 -33.37 -45.52 16.01
C PRO A 486 -33.75 -44.42 15.03
N THR A 487 -34.29 -43.32 15.52
CA THR A 487 -34.84 -42.23 14.73
C THR A 487 -34.15 -40.92 15.09
N LEU A 488 -33.90 -40.70 16.39
CA LEU A 488 -33.17 -39.53 16.86
C LEU A 488 -31.68 -39.62 16.54
N LEU A 489 -31.06 -38.49 16.23
CA LEU A 489 -29.63 -38.35 15.96
C LEU A 489 -28.77 -38.83 17.14
N VAL A 490 -29.23 -38.60 18.37
CA VAL A 490 -28.55 -39.09 19.60
C VAL A 490 -28.43 -40.62 19.64
N ASN A 491 -29.37 -41.32 18.99
CA ASN A 491 -29.40 -42.78 18.85
C ASN A 491 -28.82 -43.23 17.50
N ASN A 492 -28.15 -42.32 16.78
CA ASN A 492 -27.66 -42.52 15.41
C ASN A 492 -28.78 -42.94 14.45
N GLY A 493 -29.92 -42.23 14.50
CA GLY A 493 -31.08 -42.51 13.67
C GLY A 493 -30.78 -42.59 12.17
N ALA A 494 -31.62 -43.35 11.46
CA ALA A 494 -31.58 -43.38 10.00
C ALA A 494 -31.82 -41.98 9.46
N ARG A 495 -30.95 -41.57 8.53
CA ARG A 495 -31.08 -40.29 7.84
C ARG A 495 -30.38 -40.29 6.50
N HIS A 496 -30.84 -39.48 5.57
CA HIS A 496 -30.32 -39.40 4.21
C HIS A 496 -30.06 -37.95 3.84
N VAL A 497 -29.02 -37.69 3.04
CA VAL A 497 -28.86 -36.36 2.42
C VAL A 497 -29.91 -36.22 1.32
N VAL A 498 -30.73 -35.17 1.39
CA VAL A 498 -31.76 -34.91 0.39
C VAL A 498 -31.08 -34.49 -0.91
N VAL A 499 -31.38 -35.20 -2.01
CA VAL A 499 -30.89 -34.84 -3.34
C VAL A 499 -32.04 -34.74 -4.34
N PRO A 500 -32.02 -33.77 -5.27
CA PRO A 500 -33.11 -33.62 -6.23
C PRO A 500 -33.35 -34.89 -7.06
N GLY A 501 -34.57 -35.41 -7.00
CA GLY A 501 -35.03 -36.50 -7.86
C GLY A 501 -34.66 -37.92 -7.41
N LEU A 502 -34.35 -38.11 -6.13
CA LEU A 502 -34.21 -39.43 -5.49
C LEU A 502 -35.06 -39.48 -4.21
N TYR A 503 -36.27 -40.03 -4.31
CA TYR A 503 -37.25 -40.07 -3.21
C TYR A 503 -38.30 -41.17 -3.44
N LEU A 504 -39.03 -41.54 -2.40
CA LEU A 504 -40.17 -42.44 -2.39
C LEU A 504 -41.44 -41.62 -2.64
N GLY A 505 -42.39 -42.21 -3.37
CA GLY A 505 -43.69 -41.57 -3.61
C GLY A 505 -43.67 -40.23 -4.36
N THR A 506 -44.20 -39.15 -3.77
CA THR A 506 -44.40 -37.86 -4.43
C THR A 506 -43.81 -36.65 -3.72
N LEU A 507 -43.58 -36.74 -2.41
CA LEU A 507 -43.00 -35.69 -1.59
C LEU A 507 -41.68 -36.18 -0.99
N ILE A 508 -40.90 -35.24 -0.47
CA ILE A 508 -39.71 -35.46 0.36
C ILE A 508 -39.52 -34.16 1.13
N ASP A 509 -39.15 -34.23 2.40
CA ASP A 509 -38.75 -33.06 3.17
C ASP A 509 -37.41 -33.25 3.89
N SER A 510 -37.15 -32.40 4.90
CA SER A 510 -35.90 -32.40 5.63
C SER A 510 -36.05 -31.79 7.02
N GLU A 511 -35.33 -32.39 7.97
CA GLU A 511 -35.37 -32.07 9.38
C GLU A 511 -33.95 -31.96 9.94
N PRO A 512 -33.74 -31.06 10.92
CA PRO A 512 -32.50 -31.05 11.69
C PRO A 512 -32.25 -32.31 12.55
N ASP A 513 -33.31 -33.03 12.92
CA ASP A 513 -33.29 -34.29 13.72
C ASP A 513 -34.64 -35.02 13.53
N GLY A 514 -34.66 -36.34 13.75
CA GLY A 514 -35.87 -37.16 13.57
C GLY A 514 -37.00 -36.78 14.52
N GLN A 515 -38.25 -37.00 14.08
CA GLN A 515 -39.46 -36.55 14.76
C GLN A 515 -40.28 -37.72 15.34
N PRO A 516 -39.74 -38.53 16.28
CA PRO A 516 -40.40 -39.74 16.70
C PRO A 516 -41.78 -39.49 17.32
N ASP A 517 -42.80 -40.21 16.85
CA ASP A 517 -44.13 -40.19 17.44
C ASP A 517 -44.71 -41.61 17.62
N PRO A 518 -45.79 -41.81 18.41
CA PRO A 518 -46.38 -43.13 18.65
C PRO A 518 -47.02 -43.80 17.43
N PHE A 519 -47.19 -43.08 16.31
CA PHE A 519 -47.92 -43.53 15.14
C PHE A 519 -47.09 -43.57 13.86
N ALA A 520 -45.81 -43.17 13.90
CA ALA A 520 -45.04 -42.81 12.71
C ALA A 520 -45.85 -41.83 11.83
N THR A 521 -46.17 -40.66 12.42
CA THR A 521 -46.74 -39.48 11.73
C THR A 521 -46.13 -38.15 12.23
N GLY A 522 -44.90 -38.17 12.74
CA GLY A 522 -44.32 -37.06 13.49
C GLY A 522 -43.76 -35.92 12.65
N ASP A 523 -42.94 -36.24 11.65
CA ASP A 523 -42.44 -35.35 10.58
C ASP A 523 -43.57 -34.91 9.66
N ASP A 524 -44.44 -35.85 9.30
CA ASP A 524 -45.76 -35.73 8.67
C ASP A 524 -46.61 -34.52 9.19
N LEU A 525 -46.54 -34.26 10.51
CA LEU A 525 -47.27 -33.19 11.20
C LEU A 525 -46.47 -31.90 11.38
N ALA A 526 -45.15 -31.99 11.27
CA ALA A 526 -44.22 -30.86 11.41
C ALA A 526 -43.94 -30.19 10.06
N ASN A 527 -43.94 -30.95 8.96
CA ASN A 527 -43.54 -30.56 7.61
C ASN A 527 -44.49 -31.11 6.53
N LEU A 528 -43.95 -31.67 5.44
CA LEU A 528 -44.74 -32.31 4.39
C LEU A 528 -45.12 -33.72 4.86
N ALA A 529 -46.07 -34.33 4.17
CA ALA A 529 -46.50 -35.69 4.47
C ALA A 529 -45.91 -36.62 3.41
N ASP A 530 -44.66 -37.03 3.60
CA ASP A 530 -43.85 -37.75 2.62
C ASP A 530 -43.76 -39.27 2.86
N GLU A 531 -44.45 -39.81 3.87
CA GLU A 531 -44.78 -41.24 3.98
C GLU A 531 -45.83 -41.69 2.93
N ASP A 532 -45.59 -41.41 1.65
CA ASP A 532 -46.51 -41.61 0.54
C ASP A 532 -45.99 -42.59 -0.52
N GLY A 533 -44.76 -43.08 -0.36
CA GLY A 533 -44.10 -43.99 -1.29
C GLY A 533 -44.42 -45.46 -1.09
N VAL A 534 -44.86 -45.89 0.08
CA VAL A 534 -45.07 -47.32 0.39
C VAL A 534 -46.53 -47.64 0.71
N THR A 535 -47.05 -48.70 0.10
CA THR A 535 -48.42 -49.20 0.33
C THR A 535 -48.43 -50.72 0.51
N PHE A 536 -49.01 -51.21 1.62
CA PHE A 536 -49.22 -52.64 1.84
C PHE A 536 -50.51 -53.11 1.15
N LEU A 537 -50.39 -54.09 0.23
CA LEU A 537 -51.52 -54.55 -0.61
C LEU A 537 -52.43 -55.58 0.07
N GLY A 538 -52.21 -55.87 1.35
CA GLY A 538 -52.98 -56.83 2.13
C GLY A 538 -52.53 -56.89 3.59
N PRO A 539 -53.27 -57.60 4.46
CA PRO A 539 -52.91 -57.74 5.86
C PRO A 539 -51.63 -58.56 6.04
N LEU A 540 -50.84 -58.22 7.07
CA LEU A 540 -49.68 -59.00 7.47
C LEU A 540 -50.15 -60.17 8.33
N ILE A 541 -50.42 -61.31 7.71
CA ILE A 541 -50.86 -62.53 8.40
C ILE A 541 -49.67 -63.45 8.65
N ILE A 542 -49.48 -63.87 9.91
CA ILE A 542 -48.39 -64.77 10.32
C ILE A 542 -48.34 -66.02 9.43
N GLY A 543 -47.16 -66.29 8.86
CA GLY A 543 -46.91 -67.45 7.99
C GLY A 543 -47.42 -67.31 6.56
N GLN A 544 -48.05 -66.19 6.19
CA GLN A 544 -48.50 -65.91 4.83
C GLN A 544 -47.57 -64.94 4.09
N THR A 545 -47.65 -64.97 2.77
CA THR A 545 -46.99 -63.99 1.92
C THR A 545 -47.80 -62.71 1.88
N ALA A 546 -47.18 -61.60 2.28
CA ALA A 546 -47.68 -60.25 2.09
C ALA A 546 -46.96 -59.59 0.90
N THR A 547 -47.51 -58.49 0.38
CA THR A 547 -46.89 -57.73 -0.71
C THR A 547 -46.89 -56.26 -0.34
N VAL A 548 -45.72 -55.63 -0.46
CA VAL A 548 -45.57 -54.18 -0.41
C VAL A 548 -45.45 -53.63 -1.84
N GLN A 549 -46.15 -52.54 -2.11
CA GLN A 549 -46.00 -51.73 -3.31
C GLN A 549 -45.18 -50.49 -2.94
N VAL A 550 -44.14 -50.18 -3.72
CA VAL A 550 -43.27 -49.03 -3.48
C VAL A 550 -43.19 -48.20 -4.75
N THR A 551 -43.49 -46.91 -4.64
CA THR A 551 -43.30 -45.91 -5.70
C THR A 551 -41.98 -45.21 -5.47
N VAL A 552 -41.14 -45.16 -6.50
CA VAL A 552 -39.80 -44.58 -6.45
C VAL A 552 -39.70 -43.50 -7.52
N VAL A 553 -39.05 -42.39 -7.17
CA VAL A 553 -38.53 -41.40 -8.10
C VAL A 553 -37.02 -41.46 -8.06
N ALA A 554 -36.39 -41.77 -9.20
CA ALA A 554 -34.94 -41.85 -9.34
C ALA A 554 -34.52 -41.65 -10.80
N SER A 555 -33.45 -40.89 -11.05
CA SER A 555 -32.88 -40.69 -12.39
C SER A 555 -32.08 -41.88 -12.93
N GLY A 556 -31.86 -42.92 -12.11
CA GLY A 556 -31.12 -44.12 -12.48
C GLY A 556 -31.24 -45.23 -11.42
N PRO A 557 -30.45 -46.31 -11.54
CA PRO A 557 -30.50 -47.41 -10.59
C PRO A 557 -30.16 -46.98 -9.15
N CYS A 558 -30.97 -47.43 -8.19
CA CYS A 558 -30.80 -47.18 -6.76
C CYS A 558 -31.07 -48.46 -5.95
N SER A 559 -30.79 -48.41 -4.66
CA SER A 559 -31.00 -49.49 -3.70
C SER A 559 -32.16 -49.12 -2.77
N LEU A 560 -33.09 -50.07 -2.59
CA LEU A 560 -34.23 -49.97 -1.69
C LEU A 560 -34.10 -51.03 -0.60
N TYR A 561 -34.14 -50.59 0.65
CA TYR A 561 -34.09 -51.44 1.83
C TYR A 561 -35.38 -51.30 2.63
N GLY A 562 -35.78 -52.38 3.30
CA GLY A 562 -36.96 -52.37 4.16
C GLY A 562 -36.86 -53.34 5.34
N TRP A 563 -37.31 -52.89 6.50
CA TRP A 563 -37.33 -53.64 7.76
C TRP A 563 -38.72 -53.61 8.38
N ILE A 564 -39.10 -54.70 9.06
CA ILE A 564 -40.36 -54.78 9.83
C ILE A 564 -40.07 -55.50 11.15
N ASP A 565 -40.36 -54.89 12.29
CA ASP A 565 -40.20 -55.53 13.60
C ASP A 565 -41.27 -56.62 13.81
N PHE A 566 -40.98 -57.83 13.30
CA PHE A 566 -41.93 -58.94 13.31
C PHE A 566 -42.19 -59.52 14.70
N ASN A 567 -41.25 -59.39 15.63
CA ASN A 567 -41.34 -59.94 16.97
C ASN A 567 -41.89 -58.94 18.00
N ILE A 568 -42.05 -57.66 17.61
CA ILE A 568 -42.57 -56.57 18.44
C ILE A 568 -41.69 -56.40 19.68
N ASP A 569 -40.37 -56.41 19.50
CA ASP A 569 -39.40 -56.18 20.57
C ASP A 569 -38.87 -54.74 20.61
N GLY A 570 -39.36 -53.89 19.71
CA GLY A 570 -38.92 -52.51 19.59
C GLY A 570 -37.62 -52.37 18.82
N SER A 571 -37.28 -53.33 17.95
CA SER A 571 -36.03 -53.32 17.18
C SER A 571 -36.17 -53.92 15.78
N TRP A 572 -35.48 -53.32 14.81
CA TRP A 572 -35.35 -53.88 13.46
C TRP A 572 -34.11 -54.76 13.28
N ALA A 573 -33.33 -55.01 14.34
CA ALA A 573 -32.12 -55.80 14.25
C ALA A 573 -32.41 -57.24 13.79
N GLY A 574 -31.89 -57.63 12.63
CA GLY A 574 -32.11 -58.95 12.03
C GLY A 574 -33.48 -59.13 11.35
N ASN A 575 -34.27 -58.06 11.25
CA ASN A 575 -35.64 -58.04 10.74
C ASN A 575 -35.75 -57.41 9.33
N GLN A 576 -34.66 -57.44 8.54
CA GLN A 576 -34.67 -56.97 7.15
C GLN A 576 -35.51 -57.90 6.27
N MET A 577 -36.49 -57.33 5.56
CA MET A 577 -37.39 -58.05 4.67
C MET A 577 -37.20 -57.69 3.19
N LEU A 578 -36.61 -56.52 2.91
CA LEU A 578 -36.36 -56.03 1.57
C LEU A 578 -34.92 -55.52 1.43
N ASN A 579 -34.27 -55.93 0.35
CA ASN A 579 -33.02 -55.39 -0.17
C ASN A 579 -33.03 -55.62 -1.69
N ALA A 580 -33.36 -54.58 -2.44
CA ALA A 580 -33.58 -54.67 -3.87
C ALA A 580 -32.87 -53.55 -4.62
N THR A 581 -32.39 -53.85 -5.82
CA THR A 581 -31.98 -52.82 -6.78
C THR A 581 -33.20 -52.39 -7.59
N VAL A 582 -33.49 -51.10 -7.57
CA VAL A 582 -34.57 -50.46 -8.33
C VAL A 582 -33.95 -49.83 -9.59
N PRO A 583 -34.45 -50.11 -10.81
CA PRO A 583 -33.84 -49.59 -12.04
C PRO A 583 -33.93 -48.07 -12.27
N GLY A 584 -34.85 -47.38 -11.58
CA GLY A 584 -35.17 -45.96 -11.76
C GLY A 584 -36.61 -45.67 -11.33
N SER A 585 -37.17 -44.54 -11.74
CA SER A 585 -38.55 -44.17 -11.37
C SER A 585 -39.59 -45.22 -11.80
N GLY A 586 -40.52 -45.55 -10.89
CA GLY A 586 -41.62 -46.44 -11.17
C GLY A 586 -42.28 -46.99 -9.90
N THR A 587 -43.31 -47.79 -10.08
CA THR A 587 -43.99 -48.50 -8.99
C THR A 587 -43.68 -49.99 -9.07
N TYR A 588 -43.16 -50.54 -7.98
CA TYR A 588 -42.67 -51.91 -7.87
C TYR A 588 -43.44 -52.65 -6.79
N GLN A 589 -43.56 -53.97 -6.91
CA GLN A 589 -44.21 -54.81 -5.90
C GLN A 589 -43.25 -55.89 -5.43
N TYR A 590 -43.08 -55.98 -4.11
CA TYR A 590 -42.17 -56.91 -3.46
C TYR A 590 -42.96 -57.85 -2.54
N PRO A 591 -43.12 -59.13 -2.92
CA PRO A 591 -43.69 -60.12 -2.01
C PRO A 591 -42.66 -60.52 -0.94
N PHE A 592 -43.10 -60.61 0.31
CA PHE A 592 -42.30 -61.09 1.43
C PHE A 592 -43.11 -62.05 2.31
N LEU A 593 -42.41 -62.95 3.00
CA LEU A 593 -43.05 -63.88 3.93
C LEU A 593 -43.14 -63.24 5.31
N VAL A 594 -44.33 -63.17 5.90
CA VAL A 594 -44.48 -62.84 7.33
C VAL A 594 -44.00 -64.07 8.13
N PRO A 595 -42.94 -63.95 8.96
CA PRO A 595 -42.36 -65.11 9.65
C PRO A 595 -43.38 -65.84 10.51
N GLY A 596 -43.34 -67.18 10.50
CA GLY A 596 -44.25 -68.00 11.33
C GLY A 596 -44.05 -67.84 12.85
N GLY A 597 -42.94 -67.22 13.27
CA GLY A 597 -42.65 -66.87 14.66
C GLY A 597 -42.91 -65.41 15.02
N ALA A 598 -43.56 -64.64 14.12
CA ALA A 598 -43.93 -63.25 14.39
C ALA A 598 -44.97 -63.14 15.52
N SER A 599 -44.97 -62.00 16.20
CA SER A 599 -45.92 -61.67 17.26
C SER A 599 -47.10 -60.89 16.67
N PRO A 600 -48.37 -61.23 16.98
CA PRO A 600 -49.50 -60.41 16.55
C PRO A 600 -49.57 -59.11 17.36
N GLY A 601 -49.85 -57.99 16.71
CA GLY A 601 -49.93 -56.66 17.34
C GLY A 601 -49.48 -55.52 16.42
N THR A 602 -49.49 -54.30 16.97
CA THR A 602 -48.96 -53.11 16.31
C THR A 602 -47.43 -53.17 16.27
N THR A 603 -46.85 -52.82 15.13
CA THR A 603 -45.40 -52.73 14.92
C THR A 603 -45.08 -51.64 13.90
N PHE A 604 -43.80 -51.46 13.57
CA PHE A 604 -43.31 -50.43 12.67
C PHE A 604 -42.44 -51.02 11.56
N ALA A 605 -42.53 -50.42 10.38
CA ALA A 605 -41.67 -50.66 9.24
C ALA A 605 -40.81 -49.42 8.95
N ARG A 606 -39.62 -49.64 8.41
CA ARG A 606 -38.76 -48.59 7.85
C ARG A 606 -38.38 -48.93 6.43
N PHE A 607 -38.42 -47.95 5.55
CA PHE A 607 -37.92 -48.03 4.18
C PHE A 607 -36.82 -47.00 3.99
N ARG A 608 -35.77 -47.39 3.27
CA ARG A 608 -34.64 -46.50 2.95
C ARG A 608 -34.28 -46.62 1.49
N LEU A 609 -34.25 -45.50 0.78
CA LEU A 609 -33.89 -45.39 -0.64
C LEU A 609 -32.57 -44.63 -0.77
N THR A 610 -31.60 -45.17 -1.50
CA THR A 610 -30.29 -44.50 -1.71
C THR A 610 -29.63 -44.97 -3.00
N THR A 611 -28.73 -44.18 -3.59
CA THR A 611 -27.86 -44.66 -4.68
C THR A 611 -26.71 -45.53 -4.17
N GLN A 612 -26.48 -45.57 -2.86
CA GLN A 612 -25.45 -46.41 -2.26
C GLN A 612 -25.62 -47.88 -2.69
N VAL A 613 -24.52 -48.46 -3.17
CA VAL A 613 -24.45 -49.89 -3.49
C VAL A 613 -23.79 -50.63 -2.34
N GLY A 614 -24.48 -51.61 -1.76
CA GLY A 614 -23.92 -52.47 -0.73
C GLY A 614 -24.88 -52.71 0.43
N PRO A 615 -24.40 -53.12 1.61
CA PRO A 615 -25.24 -53.17 2.81
C PRO A 615 -25.53 -51.75 3.32
N LEU A 616 -26.77 -51.53 3.78
CA LEU A 616 -27.20 -50.36 4.55
C LEU A 616 -27.88 -50.89 5.83
N SER A 617 -27.64 -50.22 6.96
CA SER A 617 -28.28 -50.55 8.24
C SER A 617 -29.64 -49.87 8.36
N GLU A 618 -30.44 -50.33 9.32
CA GLU A 618 -31.72 -49.72 9.72
C GLU A 618 -31.56 -48.34 10.40
N TYR A 619 -30.31 -47.90 10.65
CA TYR A 619 -29.93 -46.66 11.33
C TYR A 619 -28.73 -46.00 10.63
N GLY A 620 -28.37 -44.79 11.03
CA GLY A 620 -27.20 -44.05 10.55
C GLY A 620 -27.39 -43.34 9.21
N LEU A 621 -26.38 -42.54 8.83
CA LEU A 621 -26.37 -41.72 7.61
C LEU A 621 -26.21 -42.57 6.34
N ALA A 622 -27.02 -42.30 5.34
CA ALA A 622 -26.81 -42.66 3.94
C ALA A 622 -26.36 -41.41 3.13
N PRO A 623 -25.59 -41.59 2.05
CA PRO A 623 -25.04 -40.47 1.27
C PRO A 623 -26.10 -39.68 0.49
N ASP A 624 -27.28 -40.27 0.27
CA ASP A 624 -28.38 -39.64 -0.44
C ASP A 624 -29.70 -40.40 -0.27
N GLY A 625 -30.82 -39.74 -0.56
CA GLY A 625 -32.15 -40.34 -0.74
C GLY A 625 -33.08 -40.05 0.43
N GLU A 626 -33.82 -41.07 0.90
CA GLU A 626 -34.93 -40.87 1.84
C GLU A 626 -35.14 -42.06 2.80
N VAL A 627 -35.76 -41.77 3.95
CA VAL A 627 -36.24 -42.64 5.02
C VAL A 627 -37.73 -42.42 5.20
N GLU A 628 -38.55 -43.47 5.03
CA GLU A 628 -39.96 -43.42 5.44
C GLU A 628 -40.21 -44.48 6.51
N ASP A 629 -41.01 -44.14 7.53
CA ASP A 629 -41.43 -45.04 8.59
C ASP A 629 -42.95 -45.26 8.57
N TYR A 630 -43.43 -46.45 8.97
CA TYR A 630 -44.85 -46.78 8.89
C TYR A 630 -45.32 -47.62 10.07
N GLN A 631 -46.40 -47.19 10.73
CA GLN A 631 -47.12 -48.05 11.67
C GLN A 631 -47.97 -49.08 10.93
N MET A 632 -47.95 -50.32 11.43
CA MET A 632 -48.70 -51.43 10.86
C MET A 632 -49.19 -52.42 11.92
N THR A 633 -50.00 -53.41 11.51
CA THR A 633 -50.50 -54.46 12.41
C THR A 633 -50.25 -55.84 11.83
N ILE A 634 -49.64 -56.72 12.63
CA ILE A 634 -49.50 -58.15 12.35
C ILE A 634 -50.69 -58.89 12.96
N ALA A 635 -51.36 -59.71 12.15
CA ALA A 635 -52.51 -60.51 12.54
C ALA A 635 -52.18 -62.01 12.57
N GLN A 636 -52.87 -62.74 13.44
CA GLN A 636 -52.91 -64.20 13.44
C GLN A 636 -54.24 -64.66 12.86
N GLU A 637 -54.22 -65.70 12.02
CA GLU A 637 -55.42 -66.34 11.47
C GLU A 637 -56.33 -66.99 12.53
#